data_AF-A0A385BKW5-F1
#
_entry.id   AF-A0A385BKW5-F1
#
_cell.length_a   1.000
_cell.length_b   1.000
_cell.length_c   1.000
_cell.angle_alpha   90.00
_cell.angle_beta   90.00
_cell.angle_gamma   90.00
#
_symmetry.space_group_name_H-M   'P 1'
#
loop_
_entity.id
_entity.type
_entity.pdbx_description
1 polymer ?
#
loop_
_entity_poly.entity_id
_entity_poly.type
_entity_poly.pdbx_seq_one_letter_code
_entity_poly.pdbx_strand_id
1 'polypeptide(L)'
;MNTTEPEYILSTNSIAMALYMESKQALMASDCHDFMVFRCYGLETILEDLMEWEESISIDEVTYLELHGNLCTKLRVHFNISKLNSSLLL
;
A
#
# COMPACT_ATOMS: atom_id res chain seq x y z
N MET A 1 19.43 10.07 -23.30
CA MET A 1 18.26 9.33 -22.79
C MET A 1 17.81 10.08 -21.55
N ASN A 2 16.67 10.80 -21.59
CA ASN A 2 16.11 11.39 -20.37
C ASN A 2 15.54 10.23 -19.56
N THR A 3 16.31 9.74 -18.59
CA THR A 3 15.80 8.78 -17.61
C THR A 3 14.98 9.60 -16.62
N THR A 4 13.66 9.49 -16.70
CA THR A 4 12.75 10.02 -15.70
C THR A 4 13.12 9.41 -14.34
N GLU A 5 13.26 10.22 -13.30
CA GLU A 5 13.43 9.69 -11.95
C GLU A 5 12.16 8.93 -11.53
N PRO A 6 12.28 7.88 -10.69
CA PRO A 6 11.10 7.16 -10.22
C PRO A 6 10.26 8.04 -9.29
N GLU A 7 8.94 7.99 -9.49
CA GLU A 7 7.94 8.57 -8.61
C GLU A 7 7.34 7.47 -7.72
N TYR A 8 7.05 7.81 -6.47
CA TYR A 8 6.48 6.89 -5.48
C TYR A 8 5.17 7.46 -4.96
N ILE A 9 4.12 6.63 -4.97
CA ILE A 9 2.76 7.06 -4.62
C ILE A 9 2.17 6.09 -3.62
N LEU A 10 1.48 6.65 -2.63
CA LEU A 10 0.59 5.92 -1.73
C LEU A 10 -0.85 6.18 -2.18
N SER A 11 -1.60 5.11 -2.44
CA SER A 11 -3.03 5.16 -2.71
C SER A 11 -3.79 4.39 -1.65
N THR A 12 -4.93 4.92 -1.21
CA THR A 12 -5.65 4.41 -0.04
C THR A 12 -7.15 4.62 -0.18
N ASN A 13 -7.93 3.93 0.65
CA ASN A 13 -9.23 4.46 1.05
C ASN A 13 -9.07 5.58 2.10
N SER A 14 -10.17 6.25 2.42
CA SER A 14 -10.19 7.35 3.39
C SER A 14 -9.78 6.97 4.81
N ILE A 15 -10.05 5.75 5.25
CA ILE A 15 -9.64 5.26 6.58
C ILE A 15 -8.12 5.09 6.66
N ALA A 16 -7.53 4.44 5.67
CA ALA A 16 -6.09 4.25 5.57
C ALA A 16 -5.35 5.58 5.38
N MET A 17 -5.93 6.53 4.62
CA MET A 17 -5.37 7.88 4.50
C MET A 17 -5.33 8.58 5.87
N ALA A 18 -6.44 8.54 6.61
CA ALA A 18 -6.51 9.16 7.93
C ALA A 18 -5.44 8.61 8.89
N LEU A 19 -5.22 7.29 8.88
CA LEU A 19 -4.14 6.66 9.66
C LEU A 19 -2.76 7.14 9.22
N TYR A 20 -2.50 7.24 7.91
CA TYR A 20 -1.22 7.74 7.40
C TYR A 20 -0.98 9.21 7.78
N MET A 21 -2.02 10.04 7.69
CA MET A 21 -1.98 11.45 8.06
C MET A 21 -1.75 11.66 9.57
N GLU A 22 -2.19 10.73 10.42
CA GLU A 22 -1.76 10.70 11.82
C GLU A 22 -0.26 10.36 11.92
N SER A 23 0.14 9.22 11.34
CA SER A 23 1.55 8.91 11.06
C SER A 23 1.68 7.66 10.20
N LYS A 24 2.79 7.56 9.46
CA LYS A 24 3.20 6.31 8.79
C LYS A 24 3.16 5.11 9.74
N GLN A 25 3.63 5.27 10.98
CA GLN A 25 3.64 4.19 11.99
C GLN A 25 2.22 3.77 12.41
N ALA A 26 1.26 4.70 12.50
CA ALA A 26 -0.13 4.38 12.80
C ALA A 26 -0.74 3.49 11.71
N LEU A 27 -0.56 3.82 10.43
CA LEU A 27 -1.00 2.95 9.33
C LEU A 27 -0.32 1.56 9.38
N MET A 28 1.00 1.54 9.58
CA MET A 28 1.77 0.29 9.63
C MET A 28 1.38 -0.62 10.79
N ALA A 29 1.06 -0.06 11.96
CA ALA A 29 0.67 -0.79 13.16
C ALA A 29 -0.80 -1.22 13.20
N SER A 30 -1.66 -0.60 12.37
CA SER A 30 -3.07 -0.98 12.27
C SER A 30 -3.28 -2.38 11.67
N ASP A 31 -4.51 -2.88 11.71
CA ASP A 31 -4.92 -4.06 10.94
C ASP A 31 -5.48 -3.68 9.55
N CYS A 32 -5.34 -2.42 9.11
CA CYS A 32 -5.85 -1.97 7.82
C CYS A 32 -4.92 -2.44 6.67
N HIS A 33 -5.52 -3.02 5.63
CA HIS A 33 -4.87 -3.44 4.39
C HIS A 33 -5.26 -2.59 3.18
N ASP A 34 -6.14 -1.60 3.38
CA ASP A 34 -6.75 -0.79 2.31
C ASP A 34 -5.82 0.33 1.83
N PHE A 35 -4.59 -0.04 1.50
CA PHE A 35 -3.61 0.82 0.87
C PHE A 35 -2.74 0.05 -0.13
N MET A 36 -2.22 0.76 -1.12
CA MET A 36 -1.24 0.28 -2.08
C MET A 36 -0.14 1.32 -2.26
N VAL A 37 1.06 0.87 -2.57
CA VAL A 37 2.17 1.75 -2.92
C VAL A 37 2.71 1.42 -4.31
N PHE A 38 2.89 2.46 -5.12
CA PHE A 38 3.32 2.37 -6.51
C PHE A 38 4.71 2.97 -6.68
N ARG A 39 5.48 2.37 -7.60
CA ARG A 39 6.71 2.95 -8.14
C ARG A 39 6.53 3.06 -9.65
N CYS A 40 6.52 4.27 -10.18
CA CYS A 40 6.31 4.54 -11.60
C CYS A 40 7.38 5.47 -12.17
N TYR A 41 7.48 5.52 -13.50
CA TYR A 41 8.40 6.40 -14.23
C TYR A 41 7.60 7.37 -15.11
N GLY A 42 6.54 7.94 -14.51
CA GLY A 42 5.47 8.70 -15.16
C GLY A 42 4.10 8.22 -14.69
N LEU A 43 3.27 9.15 -14.20
CA LEU A 43 1.94 8.87 -13.64
C LEU A 43 0.98 8.19 -14.63
N GLU A 44 1.12 8.47 -15.92
CA GLU A 44 0.29 7.88 -16.98
C GLU A 44 0.37 6.36 -17.03
N THR A 45 1.46 5.76 -16.53
CA THR A 45 1.67 4.32 -16.53
C THR A 45 0.83 3.56 -15.50
N ILE A 46 0.29 4.27 -14.50
CA ILE A 46 -0.48 3.68 -13.39
C ILE A 46 -1.83 4.38 -13.19
N LEU A 47 -2.25 5.26 -14.10
CA LEU A 47 -3.43 6.10 -13.92
C LEU A 47 -4.71 5.27 -13.70
N GLU A 48 -4.87 4.18 -14.45
CA GLU A 48 -6.01 3.26 -14.29
C GLU A 48 -6.02 2.64 -12.89
N ASP A 49 -4.87 2.16 -12.41
CA ASP A 49 -4.73 1.59 -11.07
C ASP A 49 -5.02 2.62 -9.97
N LEU A 50 -4.55 3.87 -10.15
CA LEU A 50 -4.80 4.97 -9.20
C LEU A 50 -6.29 5.31 -9.08
N MET A 51 -7.05 5.20 -10.17
CA MET A 51 -8.49 5.49 -10.20
C MET A 51 -9.33 4.48 -9.43
N GLU A 52 -8.79 3.31 -9.10
CA GLU A 52 -9.48 2.32 -8.24
C GLU A 52 -9.47 2.72 -6.76
N TRP A 53 -8.65 3.68 -6.37
CA TRP A 53 -8.49 4.16 -4.99
C TRP A 53 -9.19 5.49 -4.77
N GLU A 54 -9.60 5.75 -3.52
CA GLU A 54 -10.29 6.99 -3.14
C GLU A 54 -9.32 8.18 -3.11
N GLU A 55 -8.12 7.95 -2.57
CA GLU A 55 -7.13 9.00 -2.33
C GLU A 55 -5.74 8.54 -2.78
N SER A 56 -4.90 9.49 -3.22
CA SER A 56 -3.52 9.23 -3.61
C SER A 56 -2.62 10.43 -3.32
N ILE A 57 -1.42 10.16 -2.80
CA ILE A 57 -0.40 11.18 -2.48
C ILE A 57 0.99 10.72 -2.89
N SER A 58 1.86 11.67 -3.26
CA SER A 58 3.28 11.39 -3.47
C SER A 58 4.00 11.15 -2.14
N ILE A 59 4.93 10.19 -2.14
CA ILE A 59 5.77 9.82 -1.00
C ILE A 59 7.24 9.71 -1.43
N ASP A 60 8.15 9.61 -0.47
CA ASP A 60 9.56 9.30 -0.75
C ASP A 60 9.82 7.78 -0.86
N GLU A 61 10.98 7.43 -1.42
CA GLU A 61 11.39 6.03 -1.61
C GLU A 61 11.50 5.25 -0.29
N VAL A 62 11.93 5.89 0.80
CA VAL A 62 12.08 5.23 2.10
C VAL A 62 10.72 4.81 2.62
N THR A 63 9.74 5.71 2.56
CA THR A 63 8.36 5.48 2.93
C THR A 63 7.72 4.41 2.04
N TYR A 64 8.00 4.42 0.73
CA TYR A 64 7.56 3.37 -0.18
C TYR A 64 8.05 1.98 0.27
N LEU A 65 9.36 1.84 0.52
CA LEU A 65 9.95 0.55 0.90
C LEU A 65 9.37 0.01 2.21
N GLU A 66 9.19 0.89 3.20
CA GLU A 66 8.63 0.52 4.50
C GLU A 66 7.15 0.12 4.42
N LEU A 67 6.33 0.91 3.72
CA LEU A 67 4.91 0.61 3.52
C LEU A 67 4.71 -0.65 2.67
N HIS A 68 5.48 -0.82 1.60
CA HIS A 68 5.45 -2.01 0.76
C HIS A 68 5.78 -3.27 1.56
N GLY A 69 6.87 -3.23 2.34
CA GLY A 69 7.27 -4.36 3.20
C GLY A 69 6.24 -4.67 4.28
N ASN A 70 5.64 -3.64 4.87
CA ASN A 70 4.57 -3.78 5.85
C ASN A 70 3.31 -4.40 5.23
N LEU A 71 2.82 -3.90 4.09
CA LEU A 71 1.67 -4.46 3.38
C LEU A 71 1.89 -5.93 3.01
N CYS A 72 3.07 -6.26 2.45
CA CYS A 72 3.45 -7.64 2.14
C CYS A 72 3.39 -8.55 3.38
N THR A 73 3.83 -8.04 4.54
CA THR A 73 3.79 -8.78 5.81
C THR A 73 2.34 -8.99 6.27
N LYS A 74 1.52 -7.94 6.23
CA LYS A 74 0.10 -7.99 6.59
C LYS A 74 -0.69 -8.98 5.72
N LEU A 75 -0.49 -8.94 4.40
CA LEU A 75 -1.12 -9.85 3.46
C LEU A 75 -0.67 -11.30 3.68
N ARG A 76 0.62 -11.53 3.92
CA ARG A 76 1.12 -12.88 4.24
C ARG A 76 0.45 -13.45 5.50
N VAL A 77 0.35 -12.66 6.56
CA VAL A 77 -0.34 -13.07 7.79
C VAL A 77 -1.82 -13.36 7.51
N HIS A 78 -2.51 -12.46 6.80
CA HIS A 78 -3.90 -12.64 6.42
C HIS A 78 -4.14 -13.95 5.66
N PHE A 79 -3.39 -14.20 4.59
CA PHE A 79 -3.55 -15.44 3.79
C PHE A 79 -3.17 -16.71 4.56
N ASN A 80 -2.18 -16.64 5.47
CA ASN A 80 -1.82 -17.79 6.30
C ASN A 80 -2.91 -18.12 7.32
N ILE A 81 -3.49 -17.11 7.97
CA ILE A 81 -4.63 -17.29 8.89
C ILE A 81 -5.83 -17.85 8.13
N SER A 82 -6.15 -17.29 6.97
CA SER A 82 -7.27 -17.77 6.14
C SER A 82 -7.12 -19.23 5.75
N LYS A 83 -5.91 -19.67 5.37
CA LYS A 83 -5.62 -21.10 5.11
C LYS A 83 -5.83 -21.99 6.34
N LEU A 84 -5.40 -21.55 7.53
CA LEU A 84 -5.59 -22.32 8.76
C LEU A 84 -7.08 -22.47 9.08
N ASN A 85 -7.84 -21.38 8.98
CA ASN A 85 -9.28 -21.39 9.23
C ASN A 85 -10.04 -22.26 8.23
N SER A 86 -9.64 -22.27 6.95
CA SER A 86 -10.20 -23.21 5.95
C SER A 86 -9.85 -24.67 6.26
N SER A 87 -8.71 -24.95 6.90
CA SER A 87 -8.26 -26.32 7.20
C SER A 87 -8.88 -26.89 8.48
N LEU A 88 -9.33 -26.04 9.41
CA LEU A 88 -10.01 -26.42 10.66
C LEU A 88 -11.52 -26.68 10.47
N LEU A 89 -12.05 -26.43 9.27
CA LEU A 89 -13.45 -26.67 8.89
C LEU A 89 -13.66 -28.01 8.17
N LEU A 90 -12.66 -28.90 8.17
CA LEU A 90 -12.70 -30.29 7.66
C LEU A 90 -12.43 -31.27 8.79
#